data_AF-A0AAV7WA50-F1
#
_entry.id   AF-A0AAV7WA50-F1
#
_cell.length_a   1.000
_cell.length_b   1.000
_cell.length_c   1.000
_cell.angle_alpha   90.00
_cell.angle_beta   90.00
_cell.angle_gamma   90.00
#
_symmetry.space_group_name_H-M   'P 1'
#
loop_
_entity.id
_entity.type
_entity.pdbx_description
1 polymer ?
#
loop_
_entity_poly.entity_id
_entity_poly.type
_entity_poly.pdbx_seq_one_letter_code
_entity_poly.pdbx_strand_id
1 'polypeptide(L)'
;MAAIQDLKVCQDPKMETEMVDVNLLRADFQKLLEKVTTAEPYIHTPQSTSKKLEDQVQYLTKQHINMVAKLEDQEGRVQRNNIRVRLCRSFDELKKALHAKRLKYMMLFPARLRVVAKGKSWYCATPADSWDLLKDWRTPRQRSPEERWEDALCAIGPGTRWLNPRNTLWKKL
;
A
#
# COMPACT_ATOMS: atom_id res chain seq x y z
N MET A 1 -61.51 -73.33 51.79
CA MET A 1 -60.07 -73.52 52.07
C MET A 1 -59.32 -74.05 50.86
N ALA A 2 -59.76 -75.14 50.21
CA ALA A 2 -59.09 -75.71 49.02
C ALA A 2 -58.95 -74.72 47.82
N ALA A 3 -60.02 -74.02 47.43
CA ALA A 3 -59.98 -73.07 46.31
C ALA A 3 -58.98 -71.90 46.51
N ILE A 4 -58.62 -71.56 47.75
CA ILE A 4 -57.62 -70.51 48.05
C ILE A 4 -56.20 -71.06 47.85
N GLN A 5 -55.97 -72.35 48.11
CA GLN A 5 -54.67 -72.98 47.83
C GLN A 5 -54.46 -73.14 46.32
N ASP A 6 -55.48 -73.53 45.57
CA ASP A 6 -55.38 -73.67 44.11
C ASP A 6 -55.11 -72.33 43.40
N LEU A 7 -55.68 -71.23 43.92
CA LEU A 7 -55.40 -69.88 43.43
C LEU A 7 -53.95 -69.44 43.69
N LYS A 8 -53.38 -69.78 44.85
CA LYS A 8 -51.97 -69.49 45.15
C LYS A 8 -51.03 -70.26 44.23
N VAL A 9 -51.26 -71.56 44.07
CA VAL A 9 -50.47 -72.43 43.18
C VAL A 9 -50.54 -71.96 41.73
N CYS A 10 -51.66 -71.38 41.29
CA CYS A 10 -51.77 -70.80 39.94
C CYS A 10 -51.11 -69.41 39.79
N GLN A 11 -50.89 -68.66 40.89
CA GLN A 11 -50.28 -67.32 40.84
C GLN A 11 -48.75 -67.37 40.85
N ASP A 12 -48.17 -68.33 41.58
CA ASP A 12 -46.73 -68.50 41.71
C ASP A 12 -45.97 -68.59 40.35
N PRO A 13 -46.39 -69.40 39.36
CA PRO A 13 -45.65 -69.50 38.09
C PRO A 13 -45.76 -68.23 37.22
N LYS A 14 -46.85 -67.46 37.36
CA LYS A 14 -47.00 -66.17 36.65
C LYS A 14 -46.03 -65.13 37.22
N MET A 15 -45.95 -65.05 38.54
CA MET A 15 -45.00 -64.18 39.23
C MET A 15 -43.54 -64.55 38.90
N GLU A 16 -43.22 -65.85 38.82
CA GLU A 16 -41.88 -66.30 38.42
C GLU A 16 -41.54 -65.87 36.98
N THR A 17 -42.48 -66.01 36.04
CA THR A 17 -42.29 -65.58 34.65
C THR A 17 -42.05 -64.07 34.56
N GLU A 18 -42.87 -63.27 35.25
CA GLU A 18 -42.71 -61.82 35.29
C GLU A 18 -41.38 -61.40 35.95
N MET A 19 -40.93 -62.11 36.99
CA MET A 19 -39.63 -61.86 37.60
C MET A 19 -38.45 -62.13 36.65
N VAL A 20 -38.54 -63.18 35.83
CA VAL A 20 -37.53 -63.48 34.80
C VAL A 20 -37.48 -62.36 33.77
N ASP A 21 -38.63 -61.90 33.28
CA ASP A 21 -38.71 -60.79 32.31
C ASP A 21 -38.15 -59.48 32.89
N VAL A 22 -38.47 -59.17 34.15
CA VAL A 22 -37.91 -57.98 34.84
C VAL A 22 -36.38 -58.07 34.94
N ASN A 23 -35.84 -59.25 35.24
CA ASN A 23 -34.40 -59.45 35.32
C ASN A 23 -33.70 -59.32 33.96
N LEU A 24 -34.31 -59.83 32.89
CA LEU A 24 -33.81 -59.66 31.52
C LEU A 24 -33.81 -58.18 31.11
N LEU A 25 -34.92 -57.47 31.35
CA LEU A 25 -35.00 -56.03 31.09
C LEU A 25 -33.91 -55.28 31.87
N ARG A 26 -33.71 -55.61 33.16
CA ARG A 26 -32.67 -54.99 33.97
C ARG A 26 -31.27 -55.19 33.38
N ALA A 27 -30.96 -56.40 32.89
CA ALA A 27 -29.69 -56.69 32.24
C ALA A 27 -29.53 -55.91 30.93
N ASP A 28 -30.58 -55.77 30.13
CA ASP A 28 -30.52 -55.03 28.87
C ASP A 28 -30.42 -53.51 29.09
N PHE A 29 -31.10 -52.98 30.12
CA PHE A 29 -30.92 -51.60 30.55
C PHE A 29 -29.48 -51.33 31.00
N GLN A 30 -28.86 -52.26 31.75
CA GLN A 30 -27.45 -52.14 32.12
C GLN A 30 -26.52 -52.10 30.90
N LYS A 31 -26.71 -53.00 29.93
CA LYS A 31 -25.94 -52.99 28.68
C LYS A 31 -26.13 -51.68 27.90
N LEU A 32 -27.35 -51.13 27.89
CA LEU A 32 -27.63 -49.87 27.21
C LEU A 32 -26.91 -48.72 27.90
N LEU A 33 -26.92 -48.67 29.23
CA LEU A 33 -26.17 -47.67 30.00
C LEU A 33 -24.67 -47.76 29.71
N GLU A 34 -24.09 -48.96 29.69
CA GLU A 34 -22.68 -49.15 29.33
C GLU A 34 -22.37 -48.65 27.91
N LYS A 35 -23.26 -48.93 26.94
CA LYS A 35 -23.12 -48.42 25.56
C LYS A 35 -23.21 -46.90 25.48
N VAL A 36 -24.11 -46.29 26.25
CA VAL A 36 -24.26 -44.83 26.31
C VAL A 36 -23.02 -44.20 26.94
N THR A 37 -22.58 -44.70 28.10
CA THR A 37 -21.37 -44.22 28.79
C THR A 37 -20.11 -44.37 27.94
N THR A 38 -20.01 -45.46 27.16
CA THR A 38 -18.88 -45.62 26.24
C THR A 38 -18.97 -44.72 25.02
N ALA A 39 -20.16 -44.39 24.51
CA ALA A 39 -20.37 -43.50 23.37
C ALA A 39 -20.13 -42.01 23.69
N GLU A 40 -20.44 -41.56 24.90
CA GLU A 40 -20.27 -40.16 25.34
C GLU A 40 -18.87 -39.56 25.07
N PRO A 41 -17.74 -40.19 25.45
CA PRO A 41 -16.41 -39.64 25.19
C PRO A 41 -16.08 -39.59 23.69
N TYR A 42 -16.62 -40.50 22.87
CA TYR A 42 -16.45 -40.48 21.41
C TYR A 42 -17.18 -39.29 20.77
N ILE A 43 -18.22 -38.77 21.40
CA ILE A 43 -18.91 -37.56 20.92
C ILE A 43 -18.18 -36.31 21.42
N HIS A 44 -17.73 -36.30 22.67
CA HIS A 44 -17.09 -35.13 23.26
C HIS A 44 -15.69 -34.84 22.66
N THR A 45 -14.91 -35.88 22.35
CA THR A 45 -13.54 -35.69 21.84
C THR A 45 -13.50 -34.98 20.48
N PRO A 46 -14.26 -35.38 19.43
CA PRO A 46 -14.31 -34.65 18.17
C PRO A 46 -14.87 -33.24 18.30
N GLN A 47 -15.86 -33.02 19.18
CA GLN A 47 -16.40 -31.69 19.43
C GLN A 47 -15.35 -30.73 19.99
N SER A 48 -14.52 -31.22 20.93
CA SER A 48 -13.43 -30.42 21.49
C SER A 48 -12.31 -30.14 20.47
N THR A 49 -12.00 -31.09 19.59
CA THR A 49 -11.01 -30.89 18.52
C THR A 49 -11.54 -29.97 17.42
N SER A 50 -12.83 -30.07 17.07
CA SER A 50 -13.47 -29.18 16.09
C SER A 50 -13.34 -27.72 16.51
N LYS A 51 -13.68 -27.41 17.78
CA LYS A 51 -13.53 -26.06 18.33
C LYS A 51 -12.09 -25.54 18.26
N LYS A 52 -11.10 -26.37 18.63
CA LYS A 52 -9.68 -25.99 18.54
C LYS A 52 -9.25 -25.68 17.09
N LEU A 53 -9.72 -26.48 16.13
CA LEU A 53 -9.43 -26.25 14.71
C LEU A 53 -10.13 -24.98 14.20
N GLU A 54 -11.38 -24.74 14.60
CA GLU A 54 -12.10 -23.50 14.28
C GLU A 54 -11.36 -22.26 14.79
N ASP A 55 -10.88 -22.29 16.04
CA ASP A 55 -10.10 -21.19 16.61
C ASP A 55 -8.78 -20.96 15.85
N GLN A 56 -8.10 -22.03 15.44
CA GLN A 56 -6.89 -21.95 14.63
C GLN A 56 -7.17 -21.37 13.24
N VAL A 57 -8.24 -21.81 12.58
CA VAL A 57 -8.66 -21.28 11.28
C VAL A 57 -8.99 -19.80 11.39
N GLN A 58 -9.72 -19.38 12.43
CA GLN A 58 -10.01 -17.96 12.66
C GLN A 58 -8.74 -17.14 12.91
N TYR A 59 -7.80 -17.67 13.70
CA TYR A 59 -6.51 -17.00 13.95
C TYR A 59 -5.71 -16.82 12.66
N LEU A 60 -5.53 -17.89 11.89
CA LEU A 60 -4.79 -17.84 10.62
C LEU A 60 -5.48 -16.93 9.60
N THR A 61 -6.80 -16.92 9.55
CA THR A 61 -7.57 -16.00 8.69
C THR A 61 -7.31 -14.54 9.04
N LYS A 62 -7.29 -14.19 10.34
CA LYS A 62 -6.92 -12.84 10.80
C LYS A 62 -5.49 -12.47 10.42
N GLN A 63 -4.54 -13.40 10.57
CA GLN A 63 -3.15 -13.18 10.15
C GLN A 63 -3.04 -12.96 8.63
N HIS A 64 -3.74 -13.75 7.83
CA HIS A 64 -3.78 -13.61 6.38
C HIS A 64 -4.29 -12.23 5.96
N ILE A 65 -5.43 -11.78 6.51
CA ILE A 65 -6.00 -10.45 6.25
C ILE A 65 -4.98 -9.34 6.59
N ASN A 66 -4.32 -9.44 7.74
CA ASN A 66 -3.31 -8.46 8.16
C ASN A 66 -2.10 -8.43 7.22
N MET A 67 -1.66 -9.59 6.71
CA MET A 67 -0.54 -9.67 5.78
C MET A 67 -0.89 -9.16 4.39
N VAL A 68 -2.11 -9.42 3.91
CA VAL A 68 -2.62 -8.88 2.63
C VAL A 68 -2.64 -7.35 2.68
N ALA A 69 -3.20 -6.76 3.74
CA ALA A 69 -3.23 -5.30 3.90
C ALA A 69 -1.82 -4.66 3.90
N LYS A 70 -0.82 -5.33 4.50
CA LYS A 70 0.57 -4.86 4.47
C LYS A 70 1.17 -4.93 3.06
N LEU A 71 0.88 -5.99 2.30
CA LEU A 71 1.36 -6.13 0.93
C LEU A 71 0.74 -5.07 0.02
N GLU A 72 -0.55 -4.78 0.16
CA GLU A 72 -1.23 -3.72 -0.60
C GLU A 72 -0.62 -2.33 -0.32
N ASP A 73 -0.32 -2.01 0.94
CA ASP A 73 0.37 -0.75 1.27
C ASP A 73 1.79 -0.70 0.66
N GLN A 74 2.54 -1.81 0.73
CA GLN A 74 3.87 -1.88 0.11
C GLN A 74 3.80 -1.71 -1.41
N GLU A 75 2.84 -2.37 -2.06
CA GLU A 75 2.64 -2.25 -3.50
C GLU A 75 2.29 -0.80 -3.88
N GLY A 76 1.37 -0.16 -3.15
CA GLY A 76 1.02 1.25 -3.36
C GLY A 76 2.22 2.19 -3.19
N ARG A 77 3.16 1.89 -2.29
CA ARG A 77 4.43 2.64 -2.16
C ARG A 77 5.36 2.39 -3.36
N VAL A 78 5.50 1.14 -3.79
CA VAL A 78 6.34 0.77 -4.94
C VAL A 78 5.80 1.38 -6.23
N GLN A 79 4.50 1.33 -6.48
CA GLN A 79 3.88 1.95 -7.66
C GLN A 79 4.12 3.46 -7.69
N ARG A 80 3.92 4.17 -6.57
CA ARG A 80 4.22 5.61 -6.45
C ARG A 80 5.70 5.92 -6.71
N ASN A 81 6.61 5.11 -6.15
CA ASN A 81 8.05 5.26 -6.38
C ASN A 81 8.44 4.99 -7.84
N ASN A 82 7.85 3.97 -8.47
CA ASN A 82 8.09 3.63 -9.87
C ASN A 82 7.62 4.76 -10.80
N ILE A 83 6.46 5.35 -10.54
CA ILE A 83 5.98 6.54 -11.27
C ILE A 83 6.98 7.69 -11.10
N ARG A 84 7.45 7.96 -9.88
CA ARG A 84 8.45 9.00 -9.62
C ARG A 84 9.75 8.74 -10.39
N VAL A 85 10.28 7.51 -10.37
CA VAL A 85 11.52 7.16 -11.07
C VAL A 85 11.35 7.29 -12.58
N ARG A 86 10.24 6.77 -13.14
CA ARG A 86 9.94 6.87 -14.57
C ARG A 86 9.82 8.31 -15.04
N LEU A 87 9.06 9.15 -14.32
CA LEU A 87 8.91 10.56 -14.65
C LEU A 87 10.23 11.33 -14.44
N CYS A 88 11.02 11.04 -13.41
CA CYS A 88 12.31 11.70 -13.24
C CYS A 88 13.31 11.37 -14.36
N ARG A 89 13.26 10.14 -14.91
CA ARG A 89 14.11 9.68 -16.01
C ARG A 89 13.74 10.34 -17.34
N SER A 90 12.47 10.63 -17.59
CA SER A 90 12.06 11.30 -18.84
C SER A 90 12.63 12.72 -18.98
N PHE A 91 13.07 13.34 -17.87
CA PHE A 91 13.76 14.63 -17.88
C PHE A 91 15.29 14.54 -17.98
N ASP A 92 15.92 13.37 -18.07
CA ASP A 92 17.38 13.25 -17.99
C ASP A 92 18.10 13.91 -19.17
N GLU A 93 17.59 13.78 -20.39
CA GLU A 93 18.14 14.46 -21.56
C GLU A 93 18.03 15.98 -21.44
N LEU A 94 16.89 16.46 -20.95
CA LEU A 94 16.67 17.88 -20.75
C LEU A 94 17.58 18.44 -19.63
N LYS A 95 17.79 17.70 -18.53
CA LYS A 95 18.76 18.09 -17.48
C LYS A 95 20.17 18.20 -18.06
N LYS A 96 20.59 17.25 -18.92
CA LYS A 96 21.87 17.34 -19.63
C LYS A 96 21.95 18.61 -20.50
N ALA A 97 20.90 18.92 -21.25
CA ALA A 97 20.83 20.13 -22.07
C ALA A 97 20.86 21.43 -21.24
N LEU A 98 20.11 21.48 -20.12
CA LEU A 98 20.11 22.61 -19.19
C LEU A 98 21.47 22.80 -18.51
N HIS A 99 22.13 21.69 -18.15
CA HIS A 99 23.48 21.71 -17.58
C HIS A 99 24.51 22.21 -18.58
N ALA A 100 24.45 21.76 -19.83
CA ALA A 100 25.30 22.26 -20.92
C ALA A 100 25.12 23.77 -21.15
N LYS A 101 23.88 24.28 -20.99
CA LYS A 101 23.55 25.72 -21.05
C LYS A 101 23.84 26.50 -19.75
N ARG A 102 24.35 25.84 -18.70
CA ARG A 102 24.61 26.41 -17.34
C ARG A 102 23.38 27.08 -16.71
N LEU A 103 22.19 26.53 -16.96
CA LEU A 103 20.94 27.04 -16.39
C LEU A 103 20.67 26.38 -15.04
N LYS A 104 20.24 27.17 -14.05
CA LYS A 104 19.87 26.62 -12.73
C LYS A 104 18.51 25.98 -12.82
N TYR A 105 18.41 24.71 -12.40
CA TYR A 105 17.16 23.97 -12.37
C TYR A 105 16.99 23.23 -11.05
N MET A 106 15.74 22.88 -10.72
CA MET A 106 15.36 22.10 -9.55
C MET A 106 14.20 21.18 -9.92
N MET A 107 14.26 19.91 -9.52
CA MET A 107 13.14 18.99 -9.63
C MET A 107 12.23 19.14 -8.42
N LEU A 108 10.95 19.41 -8.65
CA LEU A 108 9.90 19.45 -7.64
C LEU A 108 9.07 18.16 -7.69
N PHE A 109 8.61 17.71 -6.54
CA PHE A 109 7.72 16.55 -6.44
C PHE A 109 6.32 16.87 -7.01
N PRO A 110 5.67 15.96 -7.75
CA PRO A 110 6.06 14.57 -8.05
C PRO A 110 7.03 14.38 -9.23
N ALA A 111 7.10 15.32 -10.18
CA ALA A 111 8.10 15.35 -11.26
C ALA A 111 7.98 16.64 -12.09
N ARG A 112 7.90 17.80 -11.45
CA ARG A 112 7.82 19.10 -12.15
C ARG A 112 9.21 19.73 -12.20
N LEU A 113 9.66 20.12 -13.37
CA LEU A 113 10.95 20.80 -13.50
C LEU A 113 10.76 22.30 -13.32
N ARG A 114 11.44 22.87 -12.32
CA ARG A 114 11.56 24.32 -12.17
C ARG A 114 12.86 24.77 -12.81
N VAL A 115 12.78 25.64 -13.80
CA VAL A 115 13.96 26.24 -14.45
C VAL A 115 13.98 27.72 -14.11
N VAL A 116 15.14 28.22 -13.65
CA VAL A 116 15.33 29.64 -13.31
C VAL A 116 16.32 30.25 -14.29
N ALA A 117 15.86 31.24 -15.06
CA ALA A 117 16.69 31.98 -16.01
C ALA A 117 16.24 33.44 -16.08
N LYS A 118 17.20 34.37 -16.21
CA LYS A 118 16.94 35.82 -16.31
C LYS A 118 16.01 36.34 -15.20
N GLY A 119 16.17 35.85 -13.97
CA GLY A 119 15.35 36.23 -12.82
C GLY A 119 13.90 35.71 -12.82
N LYS A 120 13.46 35.01 -13.87
CA LYS A 120 12.14 34.37 -13.94
C LYS A 120 12.25 32.88 -13.68
N SER A 121 11.21 32.31 -13.08
CA SER A 121 11.12 30.86 -12.87
C SER A 121 9.93 30.28 -13.63
N TRP A 122 10.19 29.23 -14.40
CA TRP A 122 9.17 28.48 -15.14
C TRP A 122 9.03 27.09 -14.54
N TYR A 123 7.82 26.55 -14.63
CA TYR A 123 7.46 25.23 -14.14
C TYR A 123 6.95 24.41 -15.30
N CYS A 124 7.66 23.34 -15.63
CA CYS A 124 7.27 22.43 -16.70
C CYS A 124 6.75 21.13 -16.08
N ALA A 125 5.56 20.70 -16.51
CA ALA A 125 4.98 19.44 -16.09
C ALA A 125 5.43 18.30 -17.00
N THR A 126 5.63 18.58 -18.29
CA THR A 126 6.10 17.58 -19.26
C THR A 126 7.47 17.94 -19.84
N PRO A 127 8.23 16.94 -20.33
CA PRO A 127 9.47 17.20 -21.06
C PRO A 127 9.24 18.03 -22.34
N ALA A 128 8.10 17.86 -23.02
CA ALA A 128 7.74 18.58 -24.23
C ALA A 128 7.67 20.10 -24.00
N ASP A 129 6.91 20.53 -22.98
CA ASP A 129 6.81 21.96 -22.60
C ASP A 129 8.19 22.59 -22.35
N SER A 130 9.08 21.78 -21.78
CA SER A 130 10.42 22.22 -21.42
C SER A 130 11.32 22.39 -22.64
N TRP A 131 11.17 21.53 -23.64
CA TRP A 131 11.92 21.62 -24.89
C TRP A 131 11.53 22.84 -25.70
N ASP A 132 10.24 23.18 -25.73
CA ASP A 132 9.77 24.38 -26.42
C ASP A 132 10.33 25.65 -25.76
N LEU A 133 10.31 25.68 -24.43
CA LEU A 133 10.97 26.74 -23.66
C LEU A 133 12.48 26.81 -23.92
N LEU A 134 13.14 25.67 -24.16
CA LEU A 134 14.57 25.60 -24.48
C LEU A 134 14.90 26.10 -25.90
N LYS A 135 13.97 25.95 -26.85
CA LYS A 135 14.08 26.46 -28.24
C LYS A 135 14.01 27.97 -28.25
N ASP A 136 13.08 28.54 -27.47
CA ASP A 136 12.92 29.99 -27.32
C ASP A 136 14.15 30.61 -26.65
N TRP A 137 14.83 29.84 -25.79
CA TRP A 137 16.11 30.23 -25.22
C TRP A 137 17.25 29.96 -26.19
N ARG A 138 17.23 30.70 -27.30
CA ARG A 138 18.42 30.90 -28.12
C ARG A 138 19.54 31.39 -27.22
N THR A 139 20.65 30.66 -27.24
CA THR A 139 21.85 30.94 -26.47
C THR A 139 22.30 32.38 -26.69
N PRO A 140 22.50 33.19 -25.63
CA PRO A 140 23.02 34.56 -25.74
C PRO A 140 24.40 34.66 -26.40
N ARG A 141 25.06 33.54 -26.71
CA ARG A 141 26.37 33.49 -27.38
C ARG A 141 26.34 33.84 -28.87
N GLN A 142 25.18 34.03 -29.48
CA GLN A 142 25.05 34.63 -30.82
C GLN A 142 24.38 36.01 -30.79
N ARG A 143 24.46 36.72 -29.67
CA ARG A 143 24.31 38.18 -29.75
C ARG A 143 25.52 38.73 -30.48
N SER A 144 25.30 39.57 -31.48
CA SER A 144 26.39 40.22 -32.21
C SER A 144 27.31 40.94 -31.20
N PRO A 145 28.60 41.14 -31.50
CA PRO A 145 29.50 41.89 -30.64
C PRO A 145 28.94 43.25 -30.21
N GLU A 146 28.04 43.85 -31.01
CA GLU A 146 27.39 45.13 -30.76
C GLU A 146 26.40 45.10 -29.59
N GLU A 147 25.53 44.08 -29.52
CA GLU A 147 24.56 43.93 -28.42
C GLU A 147 25.21 43.63 -27.05
N ARG A 148 26.49 43.24 -27.04
CA ARG A 148 27.25 42.96 -25.82
C ARG A 148 27.64 44.24 -25.06
N TRP A 149 27.72 45.37 -25.77
CA TRP A 149 28.09 46.65 -25.18
C TRP A 149 26.90 47.33 -24.48
N GLU A 150 25.68 47.18 -24.99
CA GLU A 150 24.49 47.82 -24.39
C GLU A 150 24.18 47.33 -22.97
N ASP A 151 24.29 46.02 -22.72
CA ASP A 151 24.11 45.46 -21.37
C ASP A 151 25.23 45.90 -20.41
N ALA A 152 26.45 46.12 -20.91
CA ALA A 152 27.56 46.68 -20.12
C ALA A 152 27.35 48.17 -19.82
N LEU A 153 26.74 48.92 -20.73
CA LEU A 153 26.39 50.33 -20.54
C LEU A 153 25.22 50.51 -19.57
N CYS A 154 24.26 49.58 -19.53
CA CYS A 154 23.15 49.62 -18.55
C CYS A 154 23.55 49.21 -17.12
N ALA A 155 24.64 48.44 -16.95
CA ALA A 155 25.15 48.07 -15.61
C ALA A 155 25.87 49.25 -14.91
N ILE A 156 26.28 50.26 -15.67
CA ILE A 156 26.77 51.52 -15.13
C ILE A 156 25.52 52.39 -14.92
N GLY A 157 25.05 52.47 -13.67
CA GLY A 157 23.76 53.06 -13.33
C GLY A 157 23.52 54.48 -13.90
N PRO A 158 22.27 54.99 -13.87
CA PRO A 158 21.79 56.18 -14.58
C PRO A 158 22.41 57.54 -14.18
N GLY A 159 23.58 57.57 -13.54
CA GLY A 159 24.29 58.77 -13.09
C GLY A 159 25.58 59.10 -13.85
N THR A 160 26.09 58.26 -14.75
CA THR A 160 27.31 58.59 -15.51
C THR A 160 26.96 59.31 -16.80
N ARG A 161 26.97 60.64 -16.71
CA ARG A 161 26.89 61.55 -17.85
C ARG A 161 28.13 61.32 -18.73
N TRP A 162 27.98 60.59 -19.83
CA TRP A 162 29.04 60.36 -20.81
C TRP A 162 29.53 61.71 -21.33
N LEU A 163 30.74 62.11 -20.91
CA LEU A 163 31.51 63.14 -21.58
C LEU A 163 31.83 62.60 -22.97
N ASN A 164 31.12 63.13 -23.97
CA ASN A 164 31.31 62.84 -25.38
C ASN A 164 32.78 63.14 -25.75
N PRO A 165 33.61 62.14 -26.10
CA PRO A 165 35.05 62.37 -26.35
C PRO A 165 35.32 63.08 -27.68
N ARG A 166 34.29 63.46 -28.43
CA ARG A 166 34.43 64.13 -29.73
C ARG A 166 34.65 65.65 -29.68
N ASN A 167 34.81 66.27 -28.50
CA ASN A 167 34.76 67.75 -28.43
C ASN A 167 35.91 68.47 -27.70
N THR A 168 37.10 67.88 -27.54
CA THR A 168 38.17 68.50 -26.72
C THR A 168 39.56 68.63 -27.33
N LEU A 169 39.73 68.71 -28.66
CA LEU A 169 41.11 68.76 -29.22
C LEU A 169 41.48 69.81 -30.29
N TRP A 170 40.72 70.89 -30.51
CA TRP A 170 41.19 71.93 -31.45
C TRP A 170 40.87 73.36 -31.00
N LYS A 171 41.50 73.82 -29.92
CA LYS A 171 41.80 75.25 -29.69
C LYS A 171 43.03 75.39 -28.82
N LYS A 172 44.22 75.37 -29.44
CA LYS A 172 45.43 76.10 -29.03
C LYS A 172 46.55 75.73 -30.02
N LEU A 173 46.66 76.54 -31.06
CA LEU A 173 47.88 77.11 -31.63
C LEU A 173 47.44 78.09 -32.73
#